data_AF-A0A959GYW6-F1
#
_entry.id   AF-A0A959GYW6-F1
#
_cell.length_a   1.000
_cell.length_b   1.000
_cell.length_c   1.000
_cell.angle_alpha   90.00
_cell.angle_beta   90.00
_cell.angle_gamma   90.00
#
_symmetry.space_group_name_H-M   'P 1'
#
loop_
_entity.id
_entity.type
_entity.pdbx_description
1 polymer ?
#
loop_
_entity_poly.entity_id
_entity_poly.type
_entity_poly.pdbx_seq_one_letter_code
_entity_poly.pdbx_strand_id
1 'polypeptide(L)'
;MKQSLFIACLSIFLFRMAPADAQTIISGVINTYTPVTEFGCDSTRLVVDAVDGFSAGDKVLLIQMKGAAVSLANNITFGDITDVGNAGNYEFNRVESINGSNEIKLQYKLLRNYDVTGKVQLVRVPEYDNVIAANLGCKPWDGTTGGVLALDIAGTL
;
A
#
# COMPACT_ATOMS: atom_id res chain seq x y z
N MET A 1 -21.37 -75.71 -19.82
CA MET A 1 -20.39 -75.31 -18.78
C MET A 1 -20.16 -73.83 -18.90
N LYS A 2 -20.59 -73.06 -17.89
CA LYS A 2 -20.56 -71.59 -17.84
C LYS A 2 -19.15 -71.13 -17.45
N GLN A 3 -18.54 -70.22 -18.21
CA GLN A 3 -17.32 -69.54 -17.77
C GLN A 3 -17.67 -68.09 -17.39
N SER A 4 -17.54 -67.79 -16.10
CA SER A 4 -17.76 -66.46 -15.53
C SER A 4 -16.50 -65.62 -15.68
N LEU A 5 -16.62 -64.50 -16.39
CA LEU A 5 -15.57 -63.49 -16.56
C LEU A 5 -15.63 -62.53 -15.35
N PHE A 6 -14.65 -62.62 -14.46
CA PHE A 6 -14.51 -61.72 -13.30
C PHE A 6 -13.74 -60.46 -13.74
N ILE A 7 -14.43 -59.33 -13.85
CA ILE A 7 -13.81 -58.02 -14.11
C ILE A 7 -13.32 -57.47 -12.75
N ALA A 8 -12.00 -57.50 -12.55
CA ALA A 8 -11.36 -56.84 -11.42
C ALA A 8 -11.27 -55.34 -11.70
N CYS A 9 -12.09 -54.55 -11.01
CA CYS A 9 -12.08 -53.10 -11.08
C CYS A 9 -10.88 -52.58 -10.25
N LEU A 10 -9.73 -52.37 -10.90
CA LEU A 10 -8.54 -51.77 -10.29
C LEU A 10 -8.75 -50.25 -10.21
N SER A 11 -9.25 -49.76 -9.09
CA SER A 11 -9.35 -48.34 -8.78
C SER A 11 -7.96 -47.74 -8.54
N ILE A 12 -7.36 -47.17 -9.60
CA ILE A 12 -6.19 -46.31 -9.48
C ILE A 12 -6.63 -45.03 -8.76
N PHE A 13 -6.31 -44.95 -7.47
CA PHE A 13 -6.46 -43.73 -6.68
C PHE A 13 -5.40 -42.73 -7.18
N LEU A 14 -5.79 -41.83 -8.10
CA LEU A 14 -4.98 -40.69 -8.50
C LEU A 14 -4.78 -39.79 -7.28
N PHE A 15 -3.69 -39.99 -6.55
CA PHE A 15 -3.22 -39.04 -5.55
C PHE A 15 -2.88 -37.74 -6.28
N ARG A 16 -3.83 -36.80 -6.28
CA ARG A 16 -3.58 -35.44 -6.78
C ARG A 16 -2.54 -34.82 -5.85
N MET A 17 -1.29 -34.68 -6.33
CA MET A 17 -0.36 -33.74 -5.72
C MET A 17 -1.02 -32.37 -5.76
N ALA A 18 -1.35 -31.83 -4.59
CA ALA A 18 -1.62 -30.40 -4.49
C ALA A 18 -0.34 -29.67 -4.92
N PRO A 19 -0.43 -28.61 -5.74
CA PRO A 19 0.71 -27.76 -5.96
C PRO A 19 1.18 -27.25 -4.59
N ALA A 20 2.48 -27.41 -4.31
CA ALA A 20 3.10 -26.72 -3.19
C ALA A 20 3.34 -25.29 -3.65
N ASP A 21 2.55 -24.34 -3.14
CA ASP A 21 2.79 -22.92 -3.38
C ASP A 21 4.13 -22.55 -2.73
N ALA A 22 5.15 -22.32 -3.54
CA ALA A 22 6.41 -21.77 -3.06
C ALA A 22 6.14 -20.34 -2.58
N GLN A 23 6.41 -20.07 -1.30
CA GLN A 23 6.23 -18.73 -0.72
C GLN A 23 7.16 -17.75 -1.43
N THR A 24 6.63 -16.61 -1.89
CA THR A 24 7.42 -15.61 -2.62
C THR A 24 8.33 -14.86 -1.65
N ILE A 25 9.62 -14.81 -1.93
CA ILE A 25 10.56 -14.02 -1.10
C ILE A 25 10.52 -12.56 -1.59
N ILE A 26 10.17 -11.64 -0.70
CA ILE A 26 10.20 -10.19 -0.95
C ILE A 26 11.36 -9.55 -0.19
N SER A 27 12.04 -8.60 -0.83
CA SER A 27 13.22 -7.93 -0.25
C SER A 27 13.40 -6.50 -0.75
N GLY A 28 14.17 -5.70 -0.01
CA GLY A 28 14.47 -4.32 -0.39
C GLY A 28 13.28 -3.37 -0.24
N VAL A 29 13.19 -2.39 -1.14
CA VAL A 29 12.09 -1.42 -1.17
C VAL A 29 11.00 -1.92 -2.11
N ILE A 30 9.85 -2.25 -1.54
CA ILE A 30 8.71 -2.82 -2.27
C ILE A 30 7.62 -1.79 -2.62
N ASN A 31 7.64 -0.64 -1.96
CA ASN A 31 6.68 0.44 -2.16
C ASN A 31 7.11 1.39 -3.28
N THR A 32 6.12 1.92 -3.99
CA THR A 32 6.26 3.07 -4.88
C THR A 32 5.66 4.29 -4.20
N TYR A 33 6.27 5.46 -4.35
CA TYR A 33 5.88 6.69 -3.67
C TYR A 33 5.72 7.81 -4.70
N THR A 34 4.72 8.67 -4.51
CA THR A 34 4.61 9.93 -5.25
C THR A 34 4.12 11.05 -4.32
N PRO A 35 4.68 12.27 -4.39
CA PRO A 35 4.16 13.42 -3.66
C PRO A 35 2.77 13.77 -4.16
N VAL A 36 1.86 14.13 -3.25
CA VAL A 36 0.58 14.75 -3.60
C VAL A 36 0.75 16.27 -3.54
N THR A 37 0.48 16.94 -4.65
CA THR A 37 0.69 18.38 -4.81
C THR A 37 -0.60 19.19 -4.72
N GLU A 38 -1.74 18.57 -5.04
CA GLU A 38 -3.06 19.21 -4.95
C GLU A 38 -4.17 18.16 -4.74
N PHE A 39 -5.25 18.57 -4.09
CA PHE A 39 -6.49 17.80 -3.98
C PHE A 39 -7.57 18.42 -4.85
N GLY A 40 -8.29 17.59 -5.60
CA GLY A 40 -9.50 18.02 -6.28
C GLY A 40 -10.64 18.30 -5.29
N CYS A 41 -11.57 19.16 -5.71
CA CYS A 41 -12.72 19.58 -4.88
C CYS A 41 -13.69 18.43 -4.54
N ASP A 42 -13.56 17.27 -5.16
CA ASP A 42 -14.44 16.11 -5.00
C ASP A 42 -13.98 15.13 -3.90
N SER A 43 -12.84 15.41 -3.26
CA SER A 43 -12.20 14.55 -2.25
C SER A 43 -11.85 13.15 -2.76
N THR A 44 -11.78 12.96 -4.08
CA THR A 44 -11.39 11.70 -4.73
C THR A 44 -10.24 11.88 -5.70
N ARG A 45 -10.01 13.09 -6.21
CA ARG A 45 -8.96 13.36 -7.20
C ARG A 45 -7.70 13.88 -6.51
N LEU A 46 -6.56 13.29 -6.83
CA LEU A 46 -5.24 13.71 -6.40
C LEU A 46 -4.43 14.18 -7.60
N VAL A 47 -3.82 15.35 -7.51
CA VAL A 47 -2.72 15.72 -8.40
C VAL A 47 -1.41 15.32 -7.71
N VAL A 48 -0.57 14.59 -8.43
CA VAL A 48 0.70 14.04 -7.94
C VAL A 48 1.85 14.51 -8.83
N ASP A 49 3.09 14.34 -8.39
CA ASP A 49 4.25 14.71 -9.20
C ASP A 49 4.40 13.82 -10.44
N ALA A 50 4.26 12.51 -10.24
CA ALA A 50 4.29 11.50 -11.30
C ALA A 50 3.42 10.28 -10.92
N VAL A 51 2.90 9.59 -11.93
CA VAL A 51 2.06 8.38 -11.78
C VAL A 51 2.82 7.09 -12.07
N ASP A 52 4.13 7.18 -12.33
CA ASP A 52 4.97 6.02 -12.62
C ASP A 52 4.88 4.96 -11.52
N GLY A 53 4.60 3.73 -11.92
CA GLY A 53 4.43 2.61 -10.99
C GLY A 53 3.10 2.61 -10.24
N PHE A 54 2.10 3.40 -10.64
CA PHE A 54 0.72 3.25 -10.21
C PHE A 54 -0.14 2.72 -11.36
N SER A 55 -1.22 2.02 -11.04
CA SER A 55 -2.20 1.51 -12.00
C SER A 55 -3.60 1.45 -11.38
N ALA A 56 -4.63 1.44 -12.24
CA ALA A 56 -6.00 1.23 -11.77
C ALA A 56 -6.13 -0.12 -11.04
N GLY A 57 -6.81 -0.11 -9.89
CA GLY A 57 -6.97 -1.26 -8.99
C GLY A 57 -5.95 -1.31 -7.85
N ASP A 58 -4.82 -0.60 -7.96
CA ASP A 58 -3.77 -0.61 -6.94
C ASP A 58 -4.31 -0.19 -5.57
N LYS A 59 -3.97 -0.96 -4.53
CA LYS A 59 -4.12 -0.50 -3.15
C LYS A 59 -3.08 0.58 -2.87
N VAL A 60 -3.52 1.66 -2.25
CA VAL A 60 -2.68 2.80 -1.93
C VAL A 60 -2.89 3.27 -0.50
N LEU A 61 -1.85 3.84 0.09
CA LEU A 61 -1.87 4.53 1.37
C LEU A 61 -1.58 6.00 1.11
N LEU A 62 -2.56 6.86 1.42
CA LEU A 62 -2.35 8.29 1.51
C LEU A 62 -1.90 8.62 2.94
N ILE A 63 -0.83 9.39 3.10
CA ILE A 63 -0.30 9.77 4.41
C ILE A 63 0.32 11.16 4.41
N GLN A 64 0.06 11.92 5.48
CA GLN A 64 0.70 13.21 5.73
C GLN A 64 1.85 13.07 6.74
N MET A 65 3.06 13.45 6.33
CA MET A 65 4.30 13.19 7.07
C MET A 65 4.66 14.28 8.08
N LYS A 66 4.18 15.51 7.88
CA LYS A 66 4.49 16.69 8.71
C LYS A 66 3.22 17.53 8.94
N GLY A 67 3.34 18.62 9.72
CA GLY A 67 2.24 19.56 9.93
C GLY A 67 1.98 19.91 11.39
N ALA A 68 2.62 19.21 12.33
CA ALA A 68 2.58 19.58 13.73
C ALA A 68 3.40 20.85 13.97
N ALA A 69 2.82 21.79 14.71
CA ALA A 69 3.48 22.97 15.23
C ALA A 69 3.99 22.70 16.65
N VAL A 70 5.20 23.18 16.92
CA VAL A 70 5.84 23.09 18.24
C VAL A 70 6.23 24.48 18.72
N SER A 71 6.17 24.69 20.03
CA SER A 71 6.68 25.90 20.64
C SER A 71 8.21 25.93 20.53
N LEU A 72 8.72 26.96 19.88
CA LEU A 72 10.16 27.22 19.73
C LEU A 72 10.63 28.33 20.68
N ALA A 73 9.78 28.79 21.59
CA ALA A 73 10.12 29.82 22.56
C ALA A 73 11.13 29.27 23.56
N ASN A 74 12.19 30.03 23.86
CA ASN A 74 13.22 29.61 24.81
C ASN A 74 12.75 29.78 26.27
N ASN A 75 11.75 29.00 26.67
CA ASN A 75 11.21 28.94 28.02
C ASN A 75 10.72 27.50 28.32
N ILE A 76 9.97 27.32 29.40
CA ILE A 76 9.50 26.00 29.85
C ILE A 76 8.63 25.26 28.82
N THR A 77 8.00 25.97 27.87
CA THR A 77 7.17 25.36 26.83
C THR A 77 7.94 24.95 25.59
N PHE A 78 9.28 25.12 25.55
CA PHE A 78 10.08 24.70 24.39
C PHE A 78 9.88 23.21 24.08
N GLY A 79 9.52 22.91 22.84
CA GLY A 79 9.25 21.55 22.38
C GLY A 79 7.82 21.06 22.62
N ASP A 80 6.97 21.83 23.31
CA ASP A 80 5.56 21.49 23.45
C ASP A 80 4.86 21.51 22.09
N ILE A 81 4.04 20.49 21.82
CA ILE A 81 3.18 20.46 20.64
C ILE A 81 2.02 21.43 20.86
N THR A 82 1.94 22.47 20.04
CA THR A 82 0.88 23.49 20.14
C THR A 82 -0.31 23.16 19.26
N ASP A 83 -0.07 22.47 18.14
CA ASP A 83 -1.09 21.97 17.23
C ASP A 83 -0.52 20.76 16.49
N VAL A 84 -1.28 19.67 16.38
CA VAL A 84 -0.88 18.50 15.57
C VAL A 84 -1.15 18.72 14.09
N GLY A 85 -1.99 19.71 13.75
CA GLY A 85 -2.47 19.94 12.40
C GLY A 85 -3.08 18.66 11.82
N ASN A 86 -2.64 18.30 10.62
CA ASN A 86 -3.00 17.04 9.97
C ASN A 86 -1.84 16.02 9.95
N ALA A 87 -0.79 16.23 10.75
CA ALA A 87 0.36 15.33 10.77
C ALA A 87 -0.05 13.92 11.22
N GLY A 88 0.39 12.90 10.47
CA GLY A 88 0.07 11.51 10.76
C GLY A 88 -1.33 11.07 10.34
N ASN A 89 -2.16 11.95 9.74
CA ASN A 89 -3.38 11.48 9.08
C ASN A 89 -3.00 10.51 7.94
N TYR A 90 -3.69 9.39 7.88
CA TYR A 90 -3.52 8.39 6.84
C TYR A 90 -4.82 7.64 6.53
N GLU A 91 -4.95 7.21 5.28
CA GLU A 91 -6.07 6.40 4.79
C GLU A 91 -5.61 5.44 3.70
N PHE A 92 -6.12 4.20 3.74
CA PHE A 92 -6.01 3.27 2.62
C PHE A 92 -7.13 3.51 1.62
N ASN A 93 -6.81 3.37 0.34
CA ASN A 93 -7.76 3.52 -0.75
C ASN A 93 -7.37 2.61 -1.92
N ARG A 94 -8.14 2.67 -3.01
CA ARG A 94 -7.79 2.05 -4.28
C ARG A 94 -7.77 3.09 -5.39
N VAL A 95 -6.87 2.90 -6.35
CA VAL A 95 -6.86 3.72 -7.57
C VAL A 95 -8.04 3.30 -8.45
N GLU A 96 -8.95 4.22 -8.74
CA GLU A 96 -10.02 4.02 -9.71
C GLU A 96 -9.50 4.19 -11.14
N SER A 97 -8.78 5.29 -11.40
CA SER A 97 -8.20 5.58 -12.71
C SER A 97 -6.98 6.49 -12.61
N ILE A 98 -6.16 6.47 -13.66
CA ILE A 98 -5.06 7.40 -13.87
C ILE A 98 -5.40 8.27 -15.08
N ASN A 99 -5.30 9.58 -14.92
CA ASN A 99 -5.60 10.55 -15.95
C ASN A 99 -4.32 11.34 -16.28
N GLY A 100 -3.89 11.31 -17.53
CA GLY A 100 -2.66 11.98 -17.95
C GLY A 100 -1.42 11.45 -17.21
N SER A 101 -0.45 12.33 -16.94
CA SER A 101 0.83 11.97 -16.32
C SER A 101 0.90 12.27 -14.82
N ASN A 102 -0.12 12.92 -14.25
CA ASN A 102 -0.02 13.53 -12.92
C ASN A 102 -1.34 13.52 -12.12
N GLU A 103 -2.35 12.76 -12.53
CA GLU A 103 -3.62 12.71 -11.81
C GLU A 103 -4.04 11.27 -11.52
N ILE A 104 -4.41 11.04 -10.26
CA ILE A 104 -4.93 9.77 -9.75
C ILE A 104 -6.31 10.03 -9.18
N LYS A 105 -7.30 9.28 -9.67
CA LYS A 105 -8.65 9.25 -9.08
C LYS A 105 -8.76 8.06 -8.13
N LEU A 106 -9.20 8.31 -6.91
CA LEU A 106 -9.43 7.32 -5.87
C LEU A 106 -10.85 6.76 -5.95
N GLN A 107 -10.99 5.46 -5.66
CA GLN A 107 -12.26 4.76 -5.66
C GLN A 107 -13.19 5.23 -4.54
N TYR A 108 -12.64 5.61 -3.39
CA TYR A 108 -13.38 6.06 -2.22
C TYR A 108 -13.03 7.51 -1.88
N LYS A 109 -14.01 8.28 -1.39
CA LYS A 109 -13.78 9.63 -0.89
C LYS A 109 -12.89 9.61 0.35
N LEU A 110 -11.97 10.56 0.43
CA LEU A 110 -11.19 10.81 1.65
C LEU A 110 -12.11 11.28 2.77
N LEU A 111 -11.90 10.75 3.97
CA LEU A 111 -12.64 11.08 5.18
C LEU A 111 -11.85 12.00 6.11
N ARG A 112 -10.51 12.00 6.00
CA ARG A 112 -9.63 12.88 6.76
C ARG A 112 -9.22 14.09 5.95
N ASN A 113 -8.80 15.13 6.66
CA ASN A 113 -8.22 16.32 6.07
C ASN A 113 -6.71 16.15 5.90
N TYR A 114 -6.21 16.71 4.80
CA TYR A 114 -4.79 16.72 4.46
C TYR A 114 -4.40 18.12 4.00
N ASP A 115 -3.17 18.48 4.27
CA ASP A 115 -2.55 19.71 3.81
C ASP A 115 -1.24 19.37 3.10
N VAL A 116 -1.16 19.69 1.81
CA VAL A 116 0.02 19.44 0.97
C VAL A 116 1.28 20.14 1.50
N THR A 117 1.12 21.25 2.23
CA THR A 117 2.25 21.92 2.90
C THR A 117 2.86 21.05 4.02
N GLY A 118 2.02 20.20 4.63
CA GLY A 118 2.38 19.17 5.60
C GLY A 118 2.99 17.91 4.98
N LYS A 119 3.38 17.93 3.70
CA LYS A 119 4.06 16.83 3.00
C LYS A 119 3.22 15.56 2.96
N VAL A 120 2.29 15.53 2.01
CA VAL A 120 1.46 14.37 1.73
C VAL A 120 2.11 13.53 0.63
N GLN A 121 2.15 12.22 0.83
CA GLN A 121 2.57 11.27 -0.20
C GLN A 121 1.53 10.17 -0.38
N LEU A 122 1.40 9.70 -1.62
CA LEU A 122 0.66 8.50 -1.96
C LEU A 122 1.66 7.35 -2.12
N VAL A 123 1.40 6.25 -1.43
CA VAL A 123 2.27 5.08 -1.40
C VAL A 123 1.51 3.89 -1.97
N ARG A 124 2.00 3.25 -3.05
CA ARG A 124 1.44 1.99 -3.54
C ARG A 124 1.74 0.89 -2.53
N VAL A 125 0.72 0.14 -2.16
CA VAL A 125 0.76 -0.94 -1.18
C VAL A 125 0.62 -2.27 -1.93
N PRO A 126 1.71 -3.02 -2.14
CA PRO A 126 1.63 -4.35 -2.73
C PRO A 126 0.76 -5.28 -1.87
N GLU A 127 -0.08 -6.08 -2.53
CA GLU A 127 -0.94 -7.09 -1.91
C GLU A 127 -0.39 -8.48 -2.24
N TYR A 128 -0.26 -9.34 -1.23
CA TYR A 128 0.28 -10.69 -1.36
C TYR A 128 -0.60 -11.72 -0.64
N ASP A 129 -0.60 -12.97 -1.11
CA ASP A 129 -1.26 -14.07 -0.40
C ASP A 129 -0.34 -14.63 0.69
N ASN A 130 0.83 -15.15 0.31
CA ASN A 130 1.84 -15.68 1.23
C ASN A 130 3.24 -15.28 0.76
N VAL A 131 4.02 -14.61 1.63
CA VAL A 131 5.37 -14.10 1.31
C VAL A 131 6.33 -14.31 2.45
N ILE A 132 7.61 -14.53 2.16
CA ILE A 132 8.68 -14.49 3.16
C ILE A 132 9.36 -13.13 3.03
N ALA A 133 9.41 -12.35 4.11
CA ALA A 133 10.17 -11.11 4.13
C ALA A 133 11.66 -11.37 4.39
N ALA A 134 12.53 -10.82 3.53
CA ALA A 134 13.98 -10.83 3.71
C ALA A 134 14.53 -9.41 3.53
N ASN A 135 15.08 -8.80 4.58
CA ASN A 135 15.68 -7.46 4.52
C ASN A 135 14.77 -6.40 3.88
N LEU A 136 13.49 -6.36 4.27
CA LEU A 136 12.58 -5.32 3.82
C LEU A 136 12.98 -3.96 4.41
N GLY A 137 12.85 -2.93 3.58
CA GLY A 137 13.07 -1.55 3.96
C GLY A 137 12.18 -0.61 3.17
N CYS A 138 12.25 0.67 3.52
CA CYS A 138 11.62 1.73 2.74
C CYS A 138 12.69 2.59 2.09
N LYS A 139 12.31 3.33 1.03
CA LYS A 139 13.11 4.46 0.57
C LYS A 139 13.34 5.40 1.77
N PRO A 140 14.58 5.80 2.11
CA PRO A 140 14.81 6.78 3.16
C PRO A 140 14.00 8.06 2.91
N TRP A 141 13.50 8.69 3.97
CA TRP A 141 12.74 9.94 3.86
C TRP A 141 13.64 11.06 3.31
N ASP A 142 13.27 11.63 2.17
CA ASP A 142 14.04 12.67 1.48
C ASP A 142 13.52 14.10 1.72
N GLY A 143 12.51 14.25 2.58
CA GLY A 143 11.82 15.53 2.81
C GLY A 143 10.52 15.69 2.02
N THR A 144 10.26 14.81 1.05
CA THR A 144 9.04 14.79 0.23
C THR A 144 8.37 13.43 0.16
N THR A 145 9.13 12.34 -0.04
CA THR A 145 8.63 10.95 -0.09
C THR A 145 9.56 9.98 0.64
N GLY A 146 9.06 8.77 0.90
CA GLY A 146 9.80 7.71 1.60
C GLY A 146 9.45 7.62 3.09
N GLY A 147 10.23 6.86 3.85
CA GLY A 147 10.03 6.64 5.29
C GLY A 147 8.84 5.74 5.64
N VAL A 148 8.17 5.14 4.64
CA VAL A 148 6.99 4.31 4.83
C VAL A 148 7.21 2.95 4.18
N LEU A 149 7.06 1.88 4.95
CA LEU A 149 6.98 0.51 4.45
C LEU A 149 5.55 0.02 4.69
N ALA A 150 4.84 -0.35 3.62
CA ALA A 150 3.47 -0.83 3.69
C ALA A 150 3.25 -1.99 2.73
N LEU A 151 2.60 -3.04 3.21
CA LEU A 151 2.19 -4.20 2.42
C LEU A 151 0.94 -4.79 3.04
N ASP A 152 0.11 -5.43 2.23
CA ASP A 152 -1.04 -6.19 2.69
C ASP A 152 -0.81 -7.67 2.39
N ILE A 153 -1.05 -8.52 3.38
CA ILE A 153 -0.82 -9.96 3.29
C ILE A 153 -2.07 -10.67 3.79
N ALA A 154 -2.71 -11.43 2.90
CA ALA A 154 -3.94 -12.16 3.24
C ALA A 154 -3.67 -13.40 4.11
N GLY A 155 -2.55 -14.08 3.86
CA GLY A 155 -2.14 -15.31 4.53
C GLY A 155 -0.96 -15.09 5.47
N THR A 156 0.17 -15.72 5.14
CA THR A 156 1.34 -15.79 6.05
C THR A 156 2.49 -14.90 5.57
N LEU A 157 3.15 -14.24 6.53
CA LEU A 157 4.39 -13.47 6.40
C LEU A 157 5.58 -14.25 6.97
#